data_AF-A0A2E6AKF5-F1
#
_entry.id   AF-A0A2E6AKF5-F1
#
_cell.length_a   1.000
_cell.length_b   1.000
_cell.length_c   1.000
_cell.angle_alpha   90.00
_cell.angle_beta   90.00
_cell.angle_gamma   90.00
#
_symmetry.space_group_name_H-M   'P 1'
#
loop_
_entity.id
_entity.type
_entity.pdbx_description
1 polymer ?
#
loop_
_entity_poly.entity_id
_entity_poly.type
_entity_poly.pdbx_seq_one_letter_code
_entity_poly.pdbx_strand_id
1 'polypeptide(L)'
;GADEAGLDTILISMPDAPVSDKLSQTLLVAVANEQLPPRAEVVSLYCGFEAGTIDSVSCIRLDEHLVRLTARDLRKLETKVPLETLKTVVDLAVDIGREGREGKPVGTIFVVGDARNVMTSSEPLGFDPVKGYSRAERNIQDQRVREAVKEIAPLDGAIIVSSDGTVQAACRYLNATAANVTLSKGLGARHWAAAAITKKTKAVAVTVSETNGTVRIFHRGEVLLRVEPFRRAMKWKDFDNDSNPSDQHAS
;
A
#
# COMPACT_ATOMS: atom_id res chain seq x y z
N GLY A 1 -15.72 -23.49 -27.12
CA GLY A 1 -15.68 -23.30 -25.66
C GLY A 1 -16.40 -22.04 -25.24
N ALA A 2 -15.67 -20.98 -24.86
CA ALA A 2 -16.26 -19.70 -24.45
C ALA A 2 -16.70 -18.83 -25.66
N ASP A 3 -15.92 -18.82 -26.74
CA ASP A 3 -16.28 -18.11 -27.98
C ASP A 3 -17.58 -18.67 -28.61
N GLU A 4 -17.80 -19.98 -28.49
CA GLU A 4 -19.02 -20.65 -28.96
C GLU A 4 -20.27 -20.28 -28.14
N ALA A 5 -20.08 -19.81 -26.90
CA ALA A 5 -21.14 -19.30 -26.04
C ALA A 5 -21.35 -17.78 -26.17
N GLY A 6 -20.63 -17.12 -27.10
CA GLY A 6 -20.69 -15.67 -27.31
C GLY A 6 -20.07 -14.84 -26.18
N LEU A 7 -19.18 -15.43 -25.38
CA LEU A 7 -18.44 -14.71 -24.35
C LEU A 7 -17.14 -14.15 -24.93
N ASP A 8 -16.83 -12.90 -24.61
CA ASP A 8 -15.53 -12.31 -24.94
C ASP A 8 -14.40 -13.06 -24.23
N THR A 9 -13.34 -13.38 -24.97
CA THR A 9 -12.20 -14.11 -24.45
C THR A 9 -10.92 -13.28 -24.51
N ILE A 10 -10.07 -13.50 -23.51
CA ILE A 10 -8.73 -12.91 -23.43
C ILE A 10 -7.76 -14.05 -23.18
N LEU A 11 -6.84 -14.24 -24.12
CA LEU A 11 -5.78 -15.24 -23.97
C LEU A 11 -4.64 -14.66 -23.11
N ILE A 12 -4.30 -15.37 -22.04
CA ILE A 12 -3.23 -14.97 -21.12
C ILE A 12 -2.11 -16.02 -21.20
N SER A 13 -0.95 -15.62 -21.72
CA SER A 13 0.20 -16.51 -21.86
C SER A 13 1.06 -16.55 -20.59
N MET A 14 0.47 -16.97 -19.47
CA MET A 14 1.14 -17.07 -18.16
C MET A 14 0.67 -18.28 -17.34
N PRO A 15 0.94 -19.52 -17.76
CA PRO A 15 0.39 -20.72 -17.12
C PRO A 15 0.81 -20.87 -15.65
N ASP A 16 2.05 -20.53 -15.32
CA ASP A 16 2.63 -20.70 -13.97
C ASP A 16 2.49 -19.46 -13.07
N ALA A 17 1.91 -18.37 -13.59
CA ALA A 17 1.78 -17.15 -12.80
C ALA A 17 0.72 -17.29 -11.69
N PRO A 18 0.90 -16.59 -10.55
CA PRO A 18 -0.11 -16.45 -9.53
C PRO A 18 -1.44 -15.94 -10.10
N VAL A 19 -2.56 -16.36 -9.49
CA VAL A 19 -3.91 -15.98 -9.94
C VAL A 19 -4.12 -14.47 -9.91
N SER A 20 -3.50 -13.77 -8.95
CA SER A 20 -3.49 -12.30 -8.88
C SER A 20 -2.89 -11.64 -10.12
N ASP A 21 -1.83 -12.24 -10.65
CA ASP A 21 -1.09 -11.69 -11.78
C ASP A 21 -1.83 -11.97 -13.08
N LYS A 22 -2.41 -13.18 -13.19
CA LYS A 22 -3.34 -13.53 -14.26
C LYS A 22 -4.49 -12.54 -14.29
N LEU A 23 -5.22 -12.34 -13.19
CA LEU A 23 -6.33 -11.39 -13.08
C LEU A 23 -5.91 -9.96 -13.43
N SER A 24 -4.79 -9.47 -12.88
CA SER A 24 -4.27 -8.14 -13.20
C SER A 24 -4.05 -7.96 -14.70
N GLN A 25 -3.43 -8.95 -15.35
CA GLN A 25 -3.16 -8.90 -16.78
C GLN A 25 -4.45 -9.01 -17.60
N THR A 26 -5.39 -9.89 -17.22
CA THR A 26 -6.69 -10.00 -17.88
C THR A 26 -7.38 -8.65 -17.95
N LEU A 27 -7.48 -7.97 -16.80
CA LEU A 27 -8.23 -6.72 -16.69
C LEU A 27 -7.54 -5.59 -17.46
N LEU A 28 -6.21 -5.58 -17.48
CA LEU A 28 -5.44 -4.62 -18.27
C LEU A 28 -5.62 -4.83 -19.78
N VAL A 29 -5.58 -6.08 -20.24
CA VAL A 29 -5.82 -6.42 -21.65
C VAL A 29 -7.27 -6.15 -22.04
N ALA A 30 -8.24 -6.45 -21.16
CA ALA A 30 -9.65 -6.19 -21.39
C ALA A 30 -9.92 -4.70 -21.63
N VAL A 31 -9.27 -3.83 -20.86
CA VAL A 31 -9.38 -2.38 -21.02
C VAL A 31 -8.65 -1.90 -22.27
N ALA A 32 -7.46 -2.45 -22.54
CA ALA A 32 -6.71 -2.11 -23.75
C ALA A 32 -7.42 -2.51 -25.04
N ASN A 33 -8.19 -3.61 -25.00
CA ASN A 33 -9.01 -4.10 -26.10
C ASN A 33 -10.41 -3.45 -26.14
N GLU A 34 -10.67 -2.45 -25.29
CA GLU A 34 -11.97 -1.77 -25.17
C GLU A 34 -13.16 -2.69 -24.79
N GLN A 35 -12.89 -3.90 -24.28
CA GLN A 35 -13.89 -4.84 -23.79
C GLN A 35 -14.45 -4.41 -22.43
N LEU A 36 -13.65 -3.71 -21.62
CA LEU A 36 -14.08 -3.12 -20.36
C LEU A 36 -13.75 -1.62 -20.32
N PRO A 37 -14.67 -0.75 -19.88
CA PRO A 37 -14.36 0.65 -19.71
C PRO A 37 -13.39 0.83 -18.52
N PRO A 38 -12.47 1.81 -18.56
CA PRO A 38 -11.47 2.03 -17.50
C PRO A 38 -12.02 2.26 -16.08
N ARG A 39 -13.32 2.55 -15.95
CA ARG A 39 -14.04 2.78 -14.69
C ARG A 39 -15.07 1.70 -14.37
N ALA A 40 -15.02 0.55 -15.04
CA ALA A 40 -15.93 -0.55 -14.72
C ALA A 40 -15.67 -1.12 -13.33
N GLU A 41 -16.76 -1.57 -12.70
CA GLU A 41 -16.71 -2.47 -11.57
C GLU A 41 -16.89 -3.90 -12.10
N VAL A 42 -15.91 -4.75 -11.83
CA VAL A 42 -15.76 -6.08 -12.43
C VAL A 42 -15.85 -7.13 -11.34
N VAL A 43 -16.75 -8.09 -11.50
CA VAL A 43 -16.78 -9.29 -10.65
C VAL A 43 -15.96 -10.38 -11.32
N SER A 44 -14.88 -10.83 -10.66
CA SER A 44 -14.04 -11.92 -11.13
C SER A 44 -14.30 -13.20 -10.34
N LEU A 45 -14.48 -14.31 -11.05
CA LEU A 45 -14.58 -15.67 -10.49
C LEU A 45 -13.33 -16.45 -10.87
N TYR A 46 -12.68 -17.10 -9.90
CA TYR A 46 -11.41 -17.80 -10.15
C TYR A 46 -11.12 -18.91 -9.13
N CYS A 47 -10.09 -19.70 -9.44
CA CYS A 47 -9.54 -20.74 -8.57
C CYS A 47 -8.45 -20.14 -7.68
N GLY A 48 -8.81 -19.67 -6.49
CA GLY A 48 -7.90 -19.01 -5.55
C GLY A 48 -7.18 -19.97 -4.61
N PHE A 49 -7.75 -21.15 -4.34
CA PHE A 49 -7.22 -22.13 -3.39
C PHE A 49 -6.96 -23.50 -4.03
N GLU A 50 -7.91 -24.01 -4.82
CA GLU A 50 -7.85 -25.34 -5.44
C GLU A 50 -7.93 -25.24 -6.97
N ALA A 51 -6.92 -25.80 -7.66
CA ALA A 51 -6.88 -25.78 -9.11
C ALA A 51 -8.04 -26.58 -9.71
N GLY A 52 -8.75 -25.98 -10.68
CA GLY A 52 -9.87 -26.62 -11.38
C GLY A 52 -11.24 -26.38 -10.73
N THR A 53 -11.30 -25.80 -9.54
CA THR A 53 -12.54 -25.43 -8.86
C THR A 53 -12.65 -23.92 -8.73
N ILE A 54 -13.75 -23.33 -9.19
CA ILE A 54 -14.03 -21.91 -8.89
C ILE A 54 -14.42 -21.82 -7.42
N ASP A 55 -13.53 -21.26 -6.60
CA ASP A 55 -13.68 -21.20 -5.14
C ASP A 55 -13.63 -19.75 -4.60
N SER A 56 -13.36 -18.78 -5.47
CA SER A 56 -13.11 -17.40 -5.09
C SER A 56 -13.87 -16.43 -5.99
N VAL A 57 -14.46 -15.41 -5.37
CA VAL A 57 -15.08 -14.26 -6.03
C VAL A 57 -14.42 -12.97 -5.54
N SER A 58 -14.24 -11.99 -6.42
CA SER A 58 -13.76 -10.66 -6.04
C SER A 58 -14.48 -9.59 -6.85
N CYS A 59 -14.87 -8.50 -6.19
CA CYS A 59 -15.36 -7.29 -6.84
C CYS A 59 -14.19 -6.31 -7.00
N ILE A 60 -13.93 -5.87 -8.22
CA ILE A 60 -12.74 -5.11 -8.60
C ILE A 60 -13.17 -3.83 -9.31
N ARG A 61 -12.88 -2.67 -8.71
CA ARG A 61 -13.10 -1.38 -9.37
C ARG A 61 -11.86 -1.05 -10.20
N LEU A 62 -12.02 -1.00 -11.53
CA LEU A 62 -10.90 -0.88 -12.46
C LEU A 62 -10.16 0.45 -12.33
N ASP A 63 -10.83 1.52 -11.97
CA ASP A 63 -10.20 2.83 -11.75
C ASP A 63 -9.33 2.88 -10.50
N GLU A 64 -9.51 1.96 -9.56
CA GLU A 64 -8.63 1.75 -8.41
C GLU A 64 -7.58 0.67 -8.68
N HIS A 65 -7.95 -0.34 -9.46
CA HIS A 65 -7.13 -1.52 -9.75
C HIS A 65 -6.07 -1.31 -10.83
N LEU A 66 -6.39 -0.53 -11.86
CA LEU A 66 -5.49 -0.19 -12.96
C LEU A 66 -4.47 0.88 -12.55
N VAL A 67 -4.58 1.44 -11.34
CA VAL A 67 -3.56 2.29 -10.74
C VAL A 67 -2.43 1.41 -10.21
N ARG A 68 -1.84 0.60 -11.09
CA ARG A 68 -0.41 0.26 -10.95
C ARG A 68 0.31 1.58 -11.14
N LEU A 69 0.77 2.16 -10.04
CA LEU A 69 1.54 3.41 -10.03
C LEU A 69 2.56 3.38 -11.15
N THR A 70 2.27 4.11 -12.23
CA THR A 70 3.20 4.16 -13.34
C THR A 70 4.29 5.17 -12.96
N ALA A 71 5.49 4.97 -13.49
CA ALA A 71 6.54 5.97 -13.43
C ALA A 71 6.08 7.35 -13.96
N ARG A 72 5.00 7.41 -14.78
CA ARG A 72 4.39 8.67 -15.24
C ARG A 72 3.62 9.38 -14.12
N ASP A 73 2.89 8.65 -13.28
CA ASP A 73 2.13 9.26 -12.19
C ASP A 73 3.04 9.79 -11.09
N LEU A 74 4.12 9.07 -10.78
CA LEU A 74 5.15 9.55 -9.86
C LEU A 74 5.89 10.79 -10.39
N ARG A 75 6.08 10.91 -11.71
CA ARG A 75 6.69 12.10 -12.33
C ARG A 75 5.85 13.37 -12.20
N LYS A 76 4.53 13.25 -12.06
CA LYS A 76 3.62 14.40 -11.88
C LYS A 76 3.75 15.07 -10.50
N LEU A 77 4.42 14.44 -9.53
CA LEU A 77 4.55 14.99 -8.17
C LEU A 77 5.44 16.24 -8.08
N GLU A 78 6.14 16.65 -9.16
CA GLU A 78 7.04 17.83 -9.17
C GLU A 78 7.95 17.90 -7.93
N THR A 79 8.46 16.74 -7.52
CA THR A 79 9.28 16.58 -6.31
C THR A 79 10.76 16.57 -6.65
N LYS A 80 11.60 16.91 -5.67
CA LYS A 80 13.06 16.78 -5.77
C LYS A 80 13.57 15.37 -5.46
N VAL A 81 12.68 14.46 -5.06
CA VAL A 81 13.03 13.06 -4.80
C VAL A 81 13.24 12.35 -6.15
N PRO A 82 14.37 11.65 -6.35
CA PRO A 82 14.58 10.83 -7.54
C PRO A 82 13.47 9.80 -7.72
N LEU A 83 13.02 9.63 -8.96
CA LEU A 83 11.92 8.74 -9.32
C LEU A 83 12.17 7.30 -8.88
N GLU A 84 13.42 6.84 -9.03
CA GLU A 84 13.83 5.49 -8.65
C GLU A 84 13.64 5.25 -7.15
N THR A 85 14.15 6.14 -6.30
CA THR A 85 13.99 6.04 -4.84
C THR A 85 12.52 6.10 -4.43
N LEU A 86 11.74 7.01 -5.02
CA LEU A 86 10.32 7.11 -4.71
C LEU A 86 9.57 5.83 -5.11
N LYS A 87 9.86 5.29 -6.30
CA LYS A 87 9.29 4.02 -6.76
C LYS A 87 9.64 2.88 -5.79
N THR A 88 10.90 2.74 -5.39
CA THR A 88 11.35 1.69 -4.47
C THR A 88 10.64 1.79 -3.11
N VAL A 89 10.45 3.00 -2.56
CA VAL A 89 9.70 3.18 -1.31
C VAL A 89 8.22 2.84 -1.47
N VAL A 90 7.60 3.23 -2.59
CA VAL A 90 6.18 2.92 -2.79
C VAL A 90 5.96 1.44 -3.03
N ASP A 91 6.80 0.78 -3.82
CA ASP A 91 6.75 -0.68 -4.01
C ASP A 91 6.88 -1.40 -2.66
N LEU A 92 7.84 -0.98 -1.83
CA LEU A 92 8.01 -1.49 -0.47
C LEU A 92 6.77 -1.26 0.41
N ALA A 93 6.14 -0.08 0.31
CA ALA A 93 4.91 0.22 1.06
C ALA A 93 3.72 -0.64 0.59
N VAL A 94 3.63 -0.94 -0.72
CA VAL A 94 2.63 -1.86 -1.28
C VAL A 94 2.88 -3.28 -0.78
N ASP A 95 4.13 -3.73 -0.76
CA ASP A 95 4.49 -5.04 -0.20
C ASP A 95 4.11 -5.14 1.28
N ILE A 96 4.41 -4.12 2.09
CA ILE A 96 4.01 -4.06 3.51
C ILE A 96 2.48 -4.10 3.64
N GLY A 97 1.75 -3.34 2.83
CA GLY A 97 0.28 -3.31 2.86
C GLY A 97 -0.36 -4.63 2.42
N ARG A 98 0.31 -5.39 1.54
CA ARG A 98 -0.14 -6.68 1.02
C ARG A 98 0.21 -7.85 1.94
N GLU A 99 1.47 -7.93 2.37
CA GLU A 99 2.00 -9.01 3.20
C GLU A 99 1.51 -8.88 4.64
N GLY A 100 1.53 -7.65 5.15
CA GLY A 100 1.21 -7.37 6.54
C GLY A 100 2.09 -8.17 7.50
N ARG A 101 1.58 -8.40 8.71
CA ARG A 101 2.18 -9.29 9.71
C ARG A 101 1.10 -10.23 10.23
N GLU A 102 1.39 -11.53 10.22
CA GLU A 102 0.43 -12.56 10.65
C GLU A 102 -0.93 -12.48 9.90
N GLY A 103 -0.89 -12.03 8.64
CA GLY A 103 -2.08 -11.86 7.80
C GLY A 103 -2.90 -10.59 8.07
N LYS A 104 -2.44 -9.70 8.95
CA LYS A 104 -3.07 -8.40 9.22
C LYS A 104 -2.25 -7.27 8.59
N PRO A 105 -2.88 -6.27 7.95
CA PRO A 105 -2.14 -5.10 7.45
C PRO A 105 -1.41 -4.38 8.57
N VAL A 106 -0.24 -3.84 8.27
CA VAL A 106 0.56 -3.08 9.21
C VAL A 106 0.57 -1.61 8.78
N GLY A 107 0.21 -0.72 9.72
CA GLY A 107 0.25 0.71 9.49
C GLY A 107 1.69 1.24 9.52
N THR A 108 2.12 1.86 8.43
CA THR A 108 3.51 2.34 8.28
C THR A 108 3.54 3.73 7.67
N ILE A 109 4.55 4.53 7.99
CA ILE A 109 4.79 5.83 7.36
C ILE A 109 6.27 5.98 6.99
N PHE A 110 6.50 6.26 5.72
CA PHE A 110 7.78 6.67 5.16
C PHE A 110 7.77 8.17 4.89
N VAL A 111 8.90 8.84 5.14
CA VAL A 111 9.15 10.22 4.70
C VAL A 111 10.43 10.23 3.87
N VAL A 112 10.31 10.59 2.60
CA VAL A 112 11.34 10.44 1.58
C VAL A 112 11.84 11.80 1.10
N GLY A 113 13.15 11.98 1.12
CA GLY A 113 13.80 13.23 0.73
C GLY A 113 13.76 14.29 1.82
N ASP A 114 14.47 15.40 1.56
CA ASP A 114 14.64 16.52 2.48
C ASP A 114 15.00 16.12 3.92
N ALA A 115 15.75 15.01 4.06
CA ALA A 115 15.88 14.28 5.31
C ALA A 115 16.45 15.15 6.45
N ARG A 116 17.32 16.11 6.15
CA ARG A 116 17.83 17.07 7.16
C ARG A 116 16.70 17.86 7.81
N ASN A 117 15.81 18.46 7.02
CA ASN A 117 14.70 19.27 7.56
C ASN A 117 13.65 18.40 8.26
N VAL A 118 13.43 17.18 7.77
CA VAL A 118 12.55 16.19 8.43
C VAL A 118 13.13 15.76 9.77
N MET A 119 14.45 15.51 9.85
CA MET A 119 15.13 15.17 11.10
C MET A 119 15.04 16.31 12.12
N THR A 120 15.21 17.57 11.69
CA THR A 120 15.01 18.75 12.56
C THR A 120 13.55 18.93 13.00
N SER A 121 12.60 18.45 12.19
CA SER A 121 11.16 18.47 12.52
C SER A 121 10.65 17.13 13.05
N SER A 122 11.51 16.34 13.69
CA SER A 122 11.12 15.07 14.31
C SER A 122 11.95 14.78 15.56
N GLU A 123 11.45 13.88 16.39
CA GLU A 123 12.11 13.40 17.60
C GLU A 123 12.14 11.86 17.58
N PRO A 124 13.18 11.21 18.14
CA PRO A 124 13.14 9.77 18.36
C PRO A 124 12.04 9.40 19.37
N LEU A 125 11.23 8.39 19.08
CA LEU A 125 10.27 7.80 20.03
C LEU A 125 10.93 6.77 20.96
N GLY A 126 12.09 6.25 20.56
CA GLY A 126 12.81 5.21 21.29
C GLY A 126 14.12 4.86 20.60
N PHE A 127 14.54 3.60 20.72
CA PHE A 127 15.72 3.11 20.03
C PHE A 127 15.49 3.09 18.53
N ASP A 128 16.44 3.68 17.81
CA ASP A 128 16.44 3.70 16.35
C ASP A 128 17.11 2.40 15.86
N PRO A 129 16.36 1.44 15.27
CA PRO A 129 16.90 0.15 14.84
C PRO A 129 17.92 0.27 13.70
N VAL A 130 17.99 1.42 13.03
CA VAL A 130 18.95 1.64 11.95
C VAL A 130 20.21 2.38 12.43
N LYS A 131 20.28 2.78 13.69
CA LYS A 131 21.44 3.47 14.24
C LYS A 131 22.62 2.50 14.40
N GLY A 132 23.81 2.94 14.00
CA GLY A 132 25.06 2.15 14.10
C GLY A 132 25.46 1.44 12.81
N TYR A 133 24.52 1.22 11.88
CA TYR A 133 24.82 0.67 10.56
C TYR A 133 25.40 1.73 9.62
N SER A 134 26.26 1.30 8.70
CA SER A 134 26.78 2.16 7.63
C SER A 134 25.67 2.61 6.68
N ARG A 135 25.98 3.56 5.79
CA ARG A 135 25.02 4.01 4.75
C ARG A 135 24.69 2.90 3.75
N ALA A 136 25.66 2.03 3.46
CA ALA A 136 25.50 0.93 2.51
C ALA A 136 24.55 -0.14 3.07
N GLU A 137 24.72 -0.51 4.34
CA GLU A 137 23.88 -1.49 5.06
C GLU A 137 22.44 -1.00 5.31
N ARG A 138 22.12 0.23 4.91
CA ARG A 138 20.80 0.85 5.07
C ARG A 138 20.25 1.44 3.79
N ASN A 139 20.82 1.07 2.64
CA ASN A 139 20.33 1.54 1.37
C ASN A 139 19.22 0.61 0.85
N ILE A 140 18.01 1.14 0.63
CA ILE A 140 16.85 0.36 0.18
C ILE A 140 16.97 -0.17 -1.26
N GLN A 141 18.05 0.15 -1.98
CA GLN A 141 18.35 -0.48 -3.26
C GLN A 141 18.75 -1.95 -3.09
N ASP A 142 19.31 -2.32 -1.93
CA ASP A 142 19.53 -3.72 -1.57
C ASP A 142 18.21 -4.36 -1.09
N GLN A 143 17.85 -5.51 -1.68
CA GLN A 143 16.67 -6.29 -1.28
C GLN A 143 16.73 -6.70 0.19
N ARG A 144 17.91 -7.04 0.73
CA ARG A 144 18.07 -7.45 2.13
C ARG A 144 17.68 -6.33 3.09
N VAL A 145 18.04 -5.10 2.73
CA VAL A 145 17.64 -3.91 3.49
C VAL A 145 16.14 -3.71 3.40
N ARG A 146 15.51 -3.92 2.23
CA ARG A 146 14.05 -3.85 2.09
C ARG A 146 13.34 -4.85 3.01
N GLU A 147 13.79 -6.10 3.08
CA GLU A 147 13.22 -7.09 4.01
C GLU A 147 13.42 -6.67 5.47
N ALA A 148 14.59 -6.18 5.86
CA ALA A 148 14.82 -5.64 7.19
C ALA A 148 13.92 -4.42 7.51
N VAL A 149 13.61 -3.60 6.50
CA VAL A 149 12.68 -2.47 6.64
C VAL A 149 11.24 -2.95 6.89
N LYS A 150 10.83 -4.09 6.32
CA LYS A 150 9.51 -4.69 6.62
C LYS A 150 9.40 -5.13 8.09
N GLU A 151 10.48 -5.65 8.67
CA GLU A 151 10.49 -6.06 10.09
C GLU A 151 10.33 -4.87 11.06
N ILE A 152 10.83 -3.68 10.69
CA ILE A 152 10.68 -2.45 11.49
C ILE A 152 9.39 -1.68 11.16
N ALA A 153 8.71 -1.98 10.06
CA ALA A 153 7.50 -1.30 9.61
C ALA A 153 6.35 -1.26 10.63
N PRO A 154 6.17 -2.26 11.54
CA PRO A 154 5.18 -2.21 12.60
C PRO A 154 5.52 -1.29 13.77
N LEU A 155 6.75 -0.78 13.86
CA LEU A 155 7.17 0.07 14.96
C LEU A 155 6.51 1.46 14.86
N ASP A 156 6.34 2.10 16.01
CA ASP A 156 5.74 3.43 16.09
C ASP A 156 6.68 4.50 15.54
N GLY A 157 6.12 5.37 14.70
CA GLY A 157 6.81 6.51 14.12
C GLY A 157 7.16 6.34 12.64
N ALA A 158 7.85 7.35 12.11
CA ALA A 158 8.22 7.42 10.71
C ALA A 158 9.58 6.81 10.43
N ILE A 159 9.68 6.18 9.27
CA ILE A 159 10.92 5.75 8.64
C ILE A 159 11.35 6.87 7.68
N ILE A 160 12.49 7.50 7.96
CA ILE A 160 13.02 8.61 7.18
C ILE A 160 14.02 8.06 6.18
N VAL A 161 13.78 8.30 4.89
CA VAL A 161 14.60 7.85 3.77
C VAL A 161 15.15 9.07 3.04
N SER A 162 16.47 9.12 2.83
CA SER A 162 17.08 10.20 2.04
C SER A 162 16.84 10.00 0.54
N SER A 163 17.08 11.07 -0.24
CA SER A 163 16.88 11.06 -1.69
C SER A 163 17.72 10.04 -2.45
N ASP A 164 18.78 9.50 -1.85
CA ASP A 164 19.64 8.44 -2.41
C ASP A 164 19.24 7.03 -1.96
N GLY A 165 18.12 6.89 -1.25
CA GLY A 165 17.59 5.60 -0.77
C GLY A 165 18.18 5.12 0.56
N THR A 166 19.07 5.86 1.21
CA THR A 166 19.53 5.48 2.56
C THR A 166 18.47 5.75 3.63
N VAL A 167 18.12 4.74 4.43
CA VAL A 167 17.29 4.91 5.62
C VAL A 167 18.09 5.66 6.68
N GLN A 168 17.72 6.90 6.95
CA GLN A 168 18.41 7.80 7.87
C GLN A 168 18.10 7.47 9.33
N ALA A 169 16.82 7.25 9.62
CA ALA A 169 16.32 6.94 10.95
C ALA A 169 14.97 6.20 10.85
N ALA A 170 14.64 5.41 11.86
CA ALA A 170 13.31 4.88 12.08
C ALA A 170 12.79 5.30 13.47
N CYS A 171 11.54 4.95 13.78
CA CYS A 171 10.88 5.26 15.04
C CYS A 171 10.84 6.78 15.36
N ARG A 172 10.55 7.61 14.36
CA ARG A 172 10.57 9.08 14.49
C ARG A 172 9.16 9.65 14.68
N TYR A 173 8.93 10.38 15.76
CA TYR A 173 7.74 11.21 15.91
C TYR A 173 7.88 12.47 15.07
N LEU A 174 6.92 12.76 14.21
CA LEU A 174 6.97 13.92 13.31
C LEU A 174 6.35 15.14 14.02
N ASN A 175 7.19 16.11 14.38
CA ASN A 175 6.82 17.40 14.96
C ASN A 175 6.33 18.37 13.88
N ALA A 176 5.20 18.03 13.27
CA ALA A 176 4.56 18.87 12.28
C ALA A 176 3.14 19.23 12.75
N THR A 177 2.95 20.49 13.14
CA THR A 177 1.65 21.03 13.51
C THR A 177 0.71 20.92 12.31
N ALA A 178 -0.45 20.30 12.48
CA ALA A 178 -1.45 20.11 11.41
C ALA A 178 -2.17 21.41 10.99
N ALA A 179 -1.64 22.58 11.35
CA ALA A 179 -2.25 23.86 11.04
C ALA A 179 -2.42 24.01 9.52
N ASN A 180 -3.66 24.21 9.10
CA ASN A 180 -4.07 24.38 7.70
C ASN A 180 -3.92 23.14 6.80
N VAL A 181 -3.90 21.93 7.34
CA VAL A 181 -4.01 20.70 6.54
C VAL A 181 -5.47 20.25 6.53
N THR A 182 -6.04 20.03 5.35
CA THR A 182 -7.40 19.49 5.20
C THR A 182 -7.32 18.07 4.66
N LEU A 183 -7.65 17.09 5.52
CA LEU A 183 -7.73 15.69 5.15
C LEU A 183 -9.18 15.20 5.20
N SER A 184 -9.52 14.27 4.32
CA SER A 184 -10.83 13.60 4.32
C SER A 184 -11.09 12.91 5.66
N LYS A 185 -12.36 12.87 6.06
CA LYS A 185 -12.80 12.11 7.25
C LYS A 185 -12.37 10.64 7.11
N GLY A 186 -11.96 10.02 8.22
CA GLY A 186 -11.52 8.62 8.27
C GLY A 186 -10.01 8.39 8.13
N LEU A 187 -9.20 9.45 7.99
CA LEU A 187 -7.75 9.36 7.99
C LEU A 187 -7.16 9.49 9.41
N GLY A 188 -6.46 8.45 9.87
CA GLY A 188 -5.82 8.39 11.19
C GLY A 188 -4.52 9.18 11.34
N ALA A 189 -3.89 9.09 12.52
CA ALA A 189 -2.75 9.92 12.94
C ALA A 189 -1.55 9.92 11.97
N ARG A 190 -1.16 8.76 11.41
CA ARG A 190 -0.07 8.66 10.42
C ARG A 190 -0.34 9.51 9.16
N HIS A 191 -1.59 9.59 8.71
CA HIS A 191 -1.96 10.42 7.55
C HIS A 191 -1.83 11.92 7.87
N TRP A 192 -2.28 12.33 9.05
CA TRP A 192 -2.11 13.71 9.53
C TRP A 192 -0.64 14.10 9.63
N ALA A 193 0.19 13.22 10.19
CA ALA A 193 1.62 13.42 10.27
C ALA A 193 2.27 13.53 8.88
N ALA A 194 1.88 12.67 7.94
CA ALA A 194 2.36 12.69 6.55
C ALA A 194 2.01 14.00 5.83
N ALA A 195 0.77 14.47 5.97
CA ALA A 195 0.36 15.74 5.38
C ALA A 195 1.08 16.93 6.04
N ALA A 196 1.15 16.97 7.37
CA ALA A 196 1.80 18.06 8.07
C ALA A 196 3.32 18.15 7.75
N ILE A 197 4.03 17.02 7.73
CA ILE A 197 5.48 17.03 7.46
C ILE A 197 5.79 17.41 6.00
N THR A 198 4.98 16.96 5.05
CA THR A 198 5.16 17.27 3.62
C THR A 198 4.72 18.69 3.28
N LYS A 199 3.92 19.34 4.13
CA LYS A 199 3.63 20.77 4.04
C LYS A 199 4.78 21.64 4.57
N LYS A 200 5.46 21.18 5.63
CA LYS A 200 6.57 21.90 6.27
C LYS A 200 7.91 21.71 5.56
N THR A 201 8.08 20.63 4.82
CA THR A 201 9.34 20.24 4.16
C THR A 201 9.14 19.99 2.68
N LYS A 202 10.23 19.76 1.94
CA LYS A 202 10.19 19.36 0.51
C LYS A 202 10.11 17.84 0.33
N ALA A 203 9.86 17.10 1.41
CA ALA A 203 9.76 15.65 1.38
C ALA A 203 8.45 15.19 0.73
N VAL A 204 8.42 13.91 0.39
CA VAL A 204 7.22 13.15 0.03
C VAL A 204 6.97 12.14 1.14
N ALA A 205 5.74 11.98 1.58
CA ALA A 205 5.41 10.95 2.58
C ALA A 205 4.56 9.85 1.95
N VAL A 206 4.82 8.61 2.33
CA VAL A 206 4.09 7.43 1.86
C VAL A 206 3.56 6.69 3.08
N THR A 207 2.25 6.52 3.18
CA THR A 207 1.61 5.86 4.33
C THR A 207 0.92 4.58 3.89
N VAL A 208 1.02 3.54 4.71
CA VAL A 208 0.24 2.29 4.60
C VAL A 208 -0.85 2.32 5.66
N SER A 209 -2.10 2.06 5.26
CA SER A 209 -3.23 1.99 6.18
C SER A 209 -3.23 0.67 6.96
N GLU A 210 -3.32 0.75 8.27
CA GLU A 210 -3.42 -0.41 9.17
C GLU A 210 -4.74 -1.20 9.00
N THR A 211 -5.81 -0.56 8.52
CA THR A 211 -7.13 -1.21 8.41
C THR A 211 -7.30 -1.99 7.12
N ASN A 212 -6.72 -1.52 6.02
CA ASN A 212 -6.96 -2.11 4.70
C ASN A 212 -5.72 -2.20 3.81
N GLY A 213 -4.54 -1.86 4.34
CA GLY A 213 -3.26 -1.87 3.65
C GLY A 213 -3.12 -0.83 2.53
N THR A 214 -4.12 0.05 2.33
CA THR A 214 -4.09 1.08 1.28
C THR A 214 -2.89 2.00 1.45
N VAL A 215 -2.10 2.14 0.39
CA VAL A 215 -0.96 3.04 0.32
C VAL A 215 -1.44 4.41 -0.17
N ARG A 216 -0.97 5.48 0.46
CA ARG A 216 -1.24 6.87 0.05
C ARG A 216 0.05 7.67 -0.01
N ILE A 217 0.16 8.51 -1.04
CA ILE A 217 1.30 9.40 -1.24
C ILE A 217 0.86 10.84 -0.95
N PHE A 218 1.61 11.50 -0.09
CA PHE A 218 1.41 12.87 0.34
C PHE A 218 2.54 13.76 -0.17
N HIS A 219 2.18 14.93 -0.69
CA HIS A 219 3.12 15.96 -1.07
C HIS A 219 2.50 17.33 -0.87
N ARG A 220 3.26 18.30 -0.33
CA ARG A 220 2.80 19.67 -0.04
C ARG A 220 1.55 19.73 0.85
N GLY A 221 1.32 18.70 1.68
CA GLY A 221 0.16 18.63 2.57
C GLY A 221 -1.10 18.02 1.97
N GLU A 222 -1.06 17.53 0.74
CA GLU A 222 -2.20 16.96 0.04
C GLU A 222 -1.96 15.48 -0.31
N VAL A 223 -3.04 14.70 -0.39
CA VAL A 223 -3.01 13.33 -0.90
C VAL A 223 -3.04 13.40 -2.42
N LEU A 224 -1.96 12.97 -3.07
CA LEU A 224 -1.88 13.01 -4.53
C LEU A 224 -2.26 11.67 -5.16
N LEU A 225 -1.92 10.56 -4.53
CA LEU A 225 -2.13 9.22 -5.08
C LEU A 225 -2.56 8.25 -3.98
N ARG A 226 -3.43 7.31 -4.36
CA ARG A 226 -3.92 6.20 -3.57
C ARG A 226 -3.67 4.91 -4.36
N VAL A 227 -3.16 3.88 -3.68
CA VAL A 227 -2.96 2.54 -4.23
C VAL A 227 -3.55 1.54 -3.27
N GLU A 228 -4.46 0.72 -3.74
CA GLU A 228 -5.00 -0.38 -2.94
C GLU A 228 -4.09 -1.60 -3.08
N PRO A 229 -3.67 -2.24 -1.96
CA PRO A 229 -2.91 -3.47 -2.05
C PRO A 229 -3.81 -4.56 -2.63
N PHE A 230 -3.23 -5.40 -3.47
CA PHE A 230 -3.92 -6.58 -3.99
C PHE A 230 -4.18 -7.54 -2.81
N ARG A 231 -5.41 -7.57 -2.29
CA ARG A 231 -5.76 -8.46 -1.17
C ARG A 231 -5.60 -9.91 -1.61
N ARG A 232 -5.05 -10.76 -0.72
CA ARG A 232 -5.25 -12.21 -0.82
C ARG A 232 -6.75 -12.49 -0.67
N ALA A 233 -7.27 -13.45 -1.42
CA ALA A 233 -8.65 -13.90 -1.30
C ALA A 233 -8.97 -14.20 0.17
N MET A 234 -10.04 -13.61 0.71
CA MET A 234 -10.50 -13.93 2.05
C MET A 234 -11.24 -15.27 1.98
N LYS A 235 -10.86 -16.22 2.84
CA LYS A 235 -11.69 -17.42 3.04
C LYS A 235 -12.93 -16.98 3.83
N TRP A 236 -14.11 -17.14 3.25
CA TRP A 236 -15.37 -16.96 3.97
C TRP A 236 -15.34 -17.82 5.24
N LYS A 237 -15.59 -17.20 6.39
CA LYS A 237 -15.84 -17.92 7.64
C LYS A 237 -17.32 -17.74 7.94
N ASP A 238 -17.97 -18.83 8.30
CA ASP A 238 -19.36 -18.78 8.75
C ASP A 238 -19.49 -17.78 9.89
N PHE A 239 -20.56 -17.00 9.88
CA PHE A 239 -20.87 -16.11 10.99
C PHE A 239 -21.16 -17.00 12.21
N ASP A 240 -20.28 -16.98 13.21
CA ASP A 240 -20.62 -17.47 14.54
C ASP A 240 -21.77 -16.61 15.06
N ASN A 241 -22.98 -17.11 14.89
CA ASN A 241 -24.19 -16.49 15.35
C ASN A 241 -24.31 -16.77 16.86
N ASP A 242 -23.57 -16.01 17.67
CA ASP A 242 -23.76 -15.97 19.13
C ASP A 242 -25.08 -15.24 19.45
N SER A 243 -26.20 -15.83 19.03
CA SER A 243 -27.49 -15.61 19.65
C SER A 243 -27.59 -16.57 20.82
N ASN A 244 -27.12 -16.16 22.00
CA ASN A 244 -27.40 -16.85 23.26
C ASN A 244 -28.92 -16.82 23.51
N PRO A 245 -29.64 -17.96 23.50
CA PRO A 245 -31.04 -18.00 23.90
C PRO A 245 -31.11 -18.58 25.31
N SER A 246 -30.82 -17.77 26.33
CA SER A 246 -31.16 -18.13 27.72
C SER A 246 -31.10 -16.90 28.63
N ASP A 247 -32.10 -16.02 28.51
CA ASP A 247 -32.52 -15.14 29.60
C ASP A 247 -34.06 -15.00 29.52
N GLN A 248 -34.74 -16.13 29.68
CA GLN A 248 -36.14 -16.19 30.08
C GLN A 248 -36.30 -17.36 31.04
N HIS A 249 -36.24 -17.07 32.34
CA HIS A 249 -37.17 -17.55 33.37
C HIS A 249 -36.57 -17.26 34.75
N ALA A 250 -36.95 -16.13 35.33
CA ALA A 250 -37.04 -15.96 36.77
C ALA A 250 -38.39 -15.28 37.05
N SER A 251 -39.37 -16.09 37.41
CA SER A 251 -40.56 -15.69 38.17
C SER A 251 -40.57 -16.54 39.43
#